data_AF-A0A1Q3GME0-F1
#
_entry.id   AF-A0A1Q3GME0-F1
#
_cell.length_a   1.000
_cell.length_b   1.000
_cell.length_c   1.000
_cell.angle_alpha   90.00
_cell.angle_beta   90.00
_cell.angle_gamma   90.00
#
_symmetry.space_group_name_H-M   'P 1'
#
loop_
_entity.id
_entity.type
_entity.pdbx_description
1 polymer ?
#
loop_
_entity_poly.entity_id
_entity_poly.type
_entity_poly.pdbx_seq_one_letter_code
_entity_poly.pdbx_strand_id
1 'polypeptide(L)'
;MRVFKITAGLACGVTLLLFVLASTSKSPEAVLYKKTVEMLMKQEGLTSAKEIEAHFPSLKDVRSHMRQIAELKQVIASKNQNPAPVIGKEETLKLAGYQKKIRQLQRVVRTKLSQLTATYAENNHE
;
A
#
# COMPACT_ATOMS: atom_id res chain seq x y z
N MET A 1 37.40 27.62 -5.75
CA MET A 1 37.13 26.21 -6.14
C MET A 1 36.70 25.30 -4.95
N ARG A 2 36.02 25.82 -3.91
CA ARG A 2 35.58 25.02 -2.73
C ARG A 2 34.05 24.90 -2.56
N VAL A 3 33.27 25.71 -3.28
CA VAL A 3 31.80 25.76 -3.16
C VAL A 3 31.11 24.57 -3.87
N PHE A 4 31.70 24.07 -4.97
CA PHE A 4 31.15 22.97 -5.77
C PHE A 4 31.16 21.59 -5.09
N LYS A 5 31.96 21.39 -4.03
CA LYS A 5 32.01 20.10 -3.32
C LYS A 5 30.89 19.95 -2.29
N ILE A 6 30.39 21.07 -1.75
CA ILE A 6 29.34 21.07 -0.72
C ILE A 6 27.97 20.82 -1.37
N THR A 7 27.74 21.35 -2.57
CA THR A 7 26.49 21.15 -3.33
C THR A 7 26.30 19.70 -3.79
N ALA A 8 27.37 18.99 -4.16
CA ALA A 8 27.29 17.58 -4.52
C ALA A 8 26.92 16.68 -3.32
N GLY A 9 27.47 16.96 -2.14
CA GLY A 9 27.13 16.23 -0.90
C GLY A 9 25.68 16.47 -0.45
N LEU A 10 25.19 17.70 -0.59
CA LEU A 10 23.80 18.06 -0.29
C LEU A 10 22.80 17.39 -1.24
N ALA A 11 23.10 17.38 -2.55
CA ALA A 11 22.25 16.72 -3.54
C ALA A 11 22.14 15.21 -3.28
N CYS A 12 23.26 14.56 -2.94
CA CYS A 12 23.29 13.13 -2.65
C CYS A 12 22.58 12.78 -1.32
N GLY A 13 22.71 13.65 -0.31
CA GLY A 13 21.97 13.52 0.95
C GLY A 13 20.46 13.66 0.75
N VAL A 14 20.01 14.61 -0.08
CA VAL A 14 18.58 14.80 -0.39
C VAL A 14 18.03 13.62 -1.20
N THR A 15 18.77 13.06 -2.16
CA THR A 15 18.30 11.89 -2.92
C THR A 15 18.23 10.63 -2.06
N LEU A 16 19.20 10.41 -1.16
CA LEU A 16 19.13 9.32 -0.18
C LEU A 16 17.95 9.50 0.78
N LEU A 17 17.70 10.72 1.27
CA LEU A 17 16.56 11.01 2.14
C LEU A 17 15.23 10.77 1.41
N LEU A 18 15.11 11.22 0.16
CA LEU A 18 13.94 10.96 -0.69
C LEU A 18 13.77 9.46 -0.98
N PHE A 19 14.86 8.71 -1.17
CA PHE A 19 14.83 7.27 -1.36
C PHE A 19 14.37 6.55 -0.08
N VAL A 20 14.82 6.97 1.10
CA VAL A 20 14.39 6.41 2.39
C VAL A 20 12.93 6.76 2.68
N LEU A 21 12.48 7.98 2.36
CA LEU A 21 11.08 8.39 2.47
C LEU A 21 10.18 7.62 1.49
N ALA A 22 10.64 7.38 0.25
CA ALA A 22 9.94 6.53 -0.71
C ALA A 22 9.89 5.06 -0.26
N SER A 23 10.96 4.58 0.39
CA SER A 23 11.04 3.22 0.96
C SER A 23 10.13 3.02 2.17
N THR A 24 9.87 4.11 2.93
CA THR A 24 9.06 4.07 4.16
C THR A 24 7.62 4.52 3.97
N SER A 25 7.23 5.00 2.78
CA SER A 25 5.82 5.28 2.48
C SER A 25 5.05 3.96 2.33
N LYS A 26 4.72 3.34 3.48
CA LYS A 26 3.72 2.28 3.53
C LYS A 26 2.45 2.84 2.91
N SER A 27 1.86 2.09 1.98
CA SER A 27 0.63 2.54 1.34
C SER A 27 -0.44 2.85 2.42
N PRO A 28 -1.31 3.85 2.21
CA PRO A 28 -2.33 4.18 3.21
C PRO A 28 -3.20 2.97 3.57
N GLU A 29 -3.40 2.04 2.64
CA GLU A 29 -4.07 0.76 2.88
C GLU A 29 -3.31 -0.14 3.86
N ALA A 30 -1.97 -0.18 3.81
CA ALA A 30 -1.17 -0.98 4.73
C ALA A 30 -1.15 -0.40 6.14
N VAL A 31 -1.21 0.92 6.28
CA VAL A 31 -1.36 1.58 7.58
C VAL A 31 -2.73 1.26 8.18
N LEU A 32 -3.80 1.37 7.38
CA LEU A 32 -5.16 1.01 7.80
C LEU A 32 -5.25 -0.46 8.22
N TYR A 33 -4.75 -1.37 7.38
CA TYR A 33 -4.74 -2.81 7.68
C TYR A 33 -4.04 -3.11 9.01
N LYS A 34 -2.84 -2.55 9.21
CA LYS A 34 -2.09 -2.76 10.45
C LYS A 34 -2.86 -2.28 11.68
N LYS A 35 -3.47 -1.09 11.61
CA LYS A 35 -4.31 -0.55 12.70
C LYS A 35 -5.53 -1.43 12.98
N THR A 36 -6.23 -1.88 11.95
CA THR A 36 -7.39 -2.77 12.12
C THR A 36 -6.98 -4.10 12.75
N VAL A 37 -5.87 -4.70 12.30
CA VAL A 37 -5.34 -5.93 12.91
C VAL A 37 -4.97 -5.73 14.37
N GLU A 38 -4.22 -4.67 14.70
CA GLU A 38 -3.84 -4.37 16.09
C GLU A 38 -5.06 -4.13 16.99
N MET A 39 -6.11 -3.49 16.48
CA MET A 39 -7.37 -3.27 17.18
C MET A 39 -8.07 -4.60 17.47
N LEU A 40 -8.30 -5.41 16.43
CA LEU A 40 -8.97 -6.70 16.56
C LEU A 40 -8.18 -7.66 17.46
N MET A 41 -6.84 -7.64 17.40
CA MET A 41 -5.99 -8.49 18.22
C MET A 41 -6.13 -8.15 19.71
N LYS A 42 -6.18 -6.86 20.04
CA LYS A 42 -6.43 -6.42 21.42
C LYS A 42 -7.82 -6.77 21.92
N GLN A 43 -8.84 -6.66 21.05
CA GLN A 43 -10.22 -6.95 21.41
C GLN A 43 -10.47 -8.44 21.67
N GLU A 44 -9.92 -9.31 20.82
CA GLU A 44 -10.10 -10.77 20.92
C GLU A 44 -9.05 -11.44 21.82
N GLY A 45 -8.12 -10.66 22.40
CA GLY A 45 -7.02 -11.20 23.21
C GLY A 45 -6.03 -12.07 22.42
N LEU A 46 -5.99 -11.92 21.09
CA LEU A 46 -5.12 -12.70 20.20
C LEU A 46 -3.72 -12.09 20.11
N THR A 47 -2.70 -12.95 20.04
CA THR A 47 -1.29 -12.50 20.10
C THR A 47 -0.57 -12.65 18.76
N SER A 48 -1.18 -13.35 17.80
CA SER A 48 -0.59 -13.60 16.49
C SER A 48 -1.45 -13.11 15.32
N ALA A 49 -0.77 -12.58 14.30
CA ALA A 49 -1.39 -12.26 13.01
C ALA A 49 -1.93 -13.50 12.26
N LYS A 50 -1.48 -14.72 12.60
CA LYS A 50 -2.07 -15.94 12.04
C LYS A 50 -3.40 -16.28 12.71
N GLU A 51 -3.49 -16.05 14.01
CA GLU A 51 -4.71 -16.29 14.80
C GLU A 51 -5.81 -15.33 14.37
N ILE A 52 -5.48 -14.04 14.19
CA ILE A 52 -6.45 -13.06 13.69
C ILE A 52 -6.93 -13.40 12.27
N GLU A 53 -6.07 -13.89 11.38
CA GLU A 53 -6.48 -14.27 10.03
C GLU A 53 -7.36 -15.54 10.02
N ALA A 54 -7.22 -16.42 11.02
CA ALA A 54 -8.09 -17.57 11.22
C ALA A 54 -9.46 -17.17 11.80
N HIS A 55 -9.47 -16.26 12.78
CA HIS A 55 -10.70 -15.71 13.36
C HIS A 55 -11.46 -14.81 12.37
N PHE A 56 -10.73 -14.10 11.50
CA PHE A 56 -11.28 -13.16 10.54
C PHE A 56 -10.82 -13.49 9.11
N PRO A 57 -11.48 -14.46 8.45
CA PRO A 57 -11.13 -14.85 7.08
C PRO A 57 -11.17 -13.68 6.08
N SER A 58 -11.96 -12.64 6.35
CA SER A 58 -12.03 -11.42 5.55
C SER A 58 -10.71 -10.64 5.50
N LEU A 59 -9.85 -10.75 6.51
CA LEU A 59 -8.51 -10.15 6.51
C LEU A 59 -7.59 -10.80 5.47
N LYS A 60 -7.74 -12.12 5.24
CA LYS A 60 -7.01 -12.85 4.20
C LYS A 60 -7.32 -12.31 2.80
N ASP A 61 -8.60 -12.04 2.54
CA ASP A 61 -9.03 -11.42 1.27
C ASP A 61 -8.46 -10.00 1.12
N VAL A 62 -8.49 -9.21 2.19
CA VAL A 62 -7.94 -7.84 2.18
C VAL A 62 -6.44 -7.88 1.87
N ARG A 63 -5.69 -8.79 2.50
CA ARG A 63 -4.26 -8.98 2.25
C ARG A 63 -3.99 -9.43 0.81
N SER A 64 -4.83 -10.31 0.26
CA SER A 64 -4.77 -10.73 -1.15
C SER A 64 -4.96 -9.55 -2.11
N HIS A 65 -5.98 -8.71 -1.88
CA HIS A 65 -6.21 -7.50 -2.68
C HIS A 65 -5.06 -6.49 -2.57
N MET A 66 -4.48 -6.32 -1.37
CA MET A 66 -3.30 -5.47 -1.18
C MET A 66 -2.08 -5.97 -1.95
N ARG A 67 -1.88 -7.30 -2.01
CA ARG A 67 -0.81 -7.90 -2.82
C ARG A 67 -1.02 -7.64 -4.31
N GLN A 68 -2.24 -7.83 -4.81
CA GLN A 68 -2.58 -7.52 -6.21
C GLN A 68 -2.35 -6.05 -6.56
N ILE A 69 -2.66 -5.12 -5.63
CA ILE A 69 -2.35 -3.70 -5.82
C ILE A 69 -0.84 -3.47 -5.97
N ALA A 70 -0.02 -4.12 -5.13
CA ALA A 70 1.43 -3.99 -5.19
C ALA A 70 1.99 -4.53 -6.51
N GLU A 71 1.52 -5.70 -6.94
CA GLU A 71 1.91 -6.32 -8.23
C GLU A 71 1.55 -5.41 -9.42
N LEU A 72 0.32 -4.88 -9.46
CA LEU A 72 -0.11 -3.96 -10.52
C LEU A 72 0.70 -2.65 -10.52
N LYS A 73 1.01 -2.10 -9.34
CA LYS A 73 1.86 -0.90 -9.22
C LYS A 73 3.28 -1.18 -9.70
N GLN A 74 3.83 -2.36 -9.40
CA GLN A 74 5.15 -2.77 -9.87
C GLN A 74 5.19 -2.92 -11.39
N VAL A 75 4.16 -3.51 -11.99
CA VAL A 75 4.02 -3.59 -13.45
C VAL A 75 4.01 -2.19 -14.07
N ILE A 76 3.20 -1.27 -13.56
CA ILE A 76 3.17 0.12 -14.05
C ILE A 76 4.54 0.80 -13.88
N ALA A 77 5.19 0.63 -12.73
CA ALA A 77 6.50 1.22 -12.47
C ALA A 77 7.57 0.69 -13.43
N SER A 78 7.63 -0.63 -13.67
CA SER A 78 8.58 -1.23 -14.60
C SER A 78 8.42 -0.73 -16.04
N LYS A 79 7.19 -0.38 -16.44
CA LYS A 79 6.89 0.16 -17.77
C LYS A 79 7.29 1.62 -17.94
N ASN A 80 7.42 2.36 -16.83
CA ASN A 80 7.77 3.78 -16.79
C ASN A 80 9.26 4.03 -16.49
N GLN A 81 10.07 3.01 -16.20
CA GLN A 81 11.47 3.15 -15.78
C GLN A 81 12.49 3.34 -16.92
N ASN A 82 12.08 3.17 -18.19
CA ASN A 82 12.94 3.44 -19.36
C ASN A 82 12.66 4.86 -19.92
N PRO A 83 13.65 5.51 -20.57
CA PRO A 83 13.41 6.78 -21.27
C PRO A 83 12.22 6.59 -22.19
N ALA A 84 11.21 7.46 -22.02
CA ALA A 84 9.84 7.31 -22.49
C ALA A 84 9.74 6.37 -23.70
N PRO A 85 9.42 5.07 -23.51
CA PRO A 85 9.14 4.23 -24.66
C PRO A 85 8.03 4.92 -25.43
N VAL A 86 8.06 4.84 -26.76
CA VAL A 86 6.90 5.24 -27.56
C VAL A 86 5.82 4.21 -27.24
N ILE A 87 5.10 4.43 -26.13
CA ILE A 87 4.06 3.54 -25.64
C ILE A 87 2.93 3.62 -26.66
N GLY A 88 2.70 2.52 -27.37
CA GLY A 88 1.59 2.42 -28.32
C GLY A 88 0.25 2.64 -27.62
N LYS A 89 -0.77 3.09 -28.37
CA LYS A 89 -2.12 3.34 -27.84
C LYS A 89 -2.67 2.15 -27.03
N GLU A 90 -2.39 0.93 -27.46
CA GLU A 90 -2.81 -0.30 -26.77
C GLU A 90 -2.18 -0.46 -25.38
N GLU A 91 -0.90 -0.15 -25.23
CA GLU A 91 -0.20 -0.29 -23.96
C GLU A 91 -0.62 0.81 -22.98
N THR A 92 -0.88 2.02 -23.48
CA THR A 92 -1.51 3.10 -22.71
C THR A 92 -2.89 2.70 -22.19
N LEU A 93 -3.73 2.06 -23.02
CA LEU A 93 -5.03 1.55 -22.61
C LEU A 93 -4.91 0.44 -21.53
N LYS A 94 -3.92 -0.46 -21.67
CA LYS A 94 -3.63 -1.49 -20.67
C LYS A 94 -3.21 -0.88 -19.33
N LEU A 95 -2.30 0.10 -19.34
CA LEU A 95 -1.87 0.80 -18.12
C LEU A 95 -3.02 1.55 -17.45
N ALA A 96 -3.89 2.22 -18.23
CA ALA A 96 -5.09 2.85 -17.71
C ALA A 96 -6.06 1.82 -17.07
N GLY A 97 -6.16 0.63 -17.67
CA GLY A 97 -6.89 -0.51 -17.12
C GLY A 97 -6.33 -0.96 -15.77
N TYR A 98 -5.01 -1.12 -15.66
CA TYR A 98 -4.34 -1.46 -14.39
C TYR A 98 -4.56 -0.39 -13.32
N GLN A 99 -4.45 0.89 -13.67
CA GLN A 99 -4.74 2.00 -12.75
C GLN A 99 -6.20 1.99 -12.28
N LYS A 100 -7.16 1.69 -13.15
CA LYS A 100 -8.57 1.55 -12.79
C LYS A 100 -8.76 0.38 -11.82
N LYS A 101 -8.11 -0.77 -12.08
CA LYS A 101 -8.18 -1.95 -11.22
C LYS A 101 -7.56 -1.69 -9.83
N ILE A 102 -6.43 -0.99 -9.77
CA ILE A 102 -5.82 -0.55 -8.50
C ILE A 102 -6.82 0.28 -7.69
N ARG A 103 -7.46 1.29 -8.31
CA ARG A 103 -8.44 2.14 -7.63
C ARG A 103 -9.64 1.34 -7.11
N GLN A 104 -10.13 0.37 -7.89
CA GLN A 104 -11.21 -0.51 -7.45
C GLN A 104 -10.79 -1.35 -6.24
N LEU A 105 -9.63 -2.01 -6.30
CA LEU A 105 -9.10 -2.82 -5.20
C LEU A 105 -8.88 -1.98 -3.94
N GLN A 106 -8.35 -0.76 -4.07
CA GLN A 106 -8.17 0.15 -2.94
C GLN A 106 -9.49 0.51 -2.26
N ARG A 107 -10.56 0.75 -3.03
CA ARG A 107 -11.90 0.98 -2.46
C ARG A 107 -12.39 -0.26 -1.71
N VAL A 108 -12.28 -1.44 -2.30
CA VAL A 108 -12.68 -2.70 -1.64
C VAL A 108 -11.94 -2.92 -0.33
N VAL A 109 -10.61 -2.72 -0.32
CA VAL A 109 -9.80 -2.83 0.90
C VAL A 109 -10.28 -1.85 1.97
N ARG A 110 -10.47 -0.58 1.62
CA ARG A 110 -10.93 0.44 2.58
C ARG A 110 -12.32 0.11 3.13
N THR A 111 -13.27 -0.23 2.26
CA THR A 111 -14.63 -0.59 2.68
C THR A 111 -14.64 -1.81 3.59
N LYS A 112 -13.93 -2.89 3.24
CA LYS A 112 -13.86 -4.09 4.08
C LYS A 112 -13.24 -3.80 5.46
N LEU A 113 -12.16 -3.02 5.50
CA LEU A 113 -11.52 -2.65 6.76
C LEU A 113 -12.41 -1.74 7.61
N SER A 114 -13.09 -0.76 7.00
CA SER A 114 -14.03 0.12 7.69
C SER A 114 -15.24 -0.64 8.25
N GLN A 115 -15.78 -1.59 7.49
CA GLN A 115 -16.87 -2.46 7.95
C GLN A 115 -16.43 -3.31 9.15
N LEU A 116 -15.25 -3.94 9.06
CA LEU A 116 -14.69 -4.70 10.18
C LEU A 116 -14.53 -3.82 11.43
N THR A 117 -14.04 -2.59 11.30
CA THR A 117 -13.93 -1.71 12.46
C THR A 117 -15.28 -1.25 12.99
N ALA A 118 -16.28 -1.01 12.13
CA ALA A 118 -17.60 -0.54 12.54
C ALA A 118 -18.39 -1.62 13.28
N THR A 119 -18.48 -2.83 12.70
CA THR A 119 -19.18 -3.97 13.32
C THR A 119 -18.60 -4.30 14.69
N TYR A 120 -17.28 -4.21 14.86
CA TYR A 120 -16.64 -4.51 16.13
C TYR A 120 -16.62 -3.32 17.11
N ALA A 121 -16.75 -2.08 16.64
CA ALA A 121 -16.95 -0.94 17.52
C ALA A 121 -18.36 -0.97 18.14
N GLU A 122 -19.38 -1.34 17.37
CA GLU A 122 -20.77 -1.44 17.85
C GLU A 122 -20.95 -2.56 18.89
N ASN A 123 -20.36 -3.75 18.66
CA ASN A 123 -20.45 -4.89 19.58
C ASN A 123 -19.74 -4.72 20.94
N ASN A 124 -19.00 -3.63 21.16
CA ASN A 124 -18.30 -3.34 22.43
C ASN A 124 -18.98 -2.21 23.24
N HIS A 125 -20.12 -1.70 22.76
CA HIS A 125 -20.92 -0.70 23.46
C HIS A 125 -22.20 -1.28 24.09
N GLU A 126 -22.41 -2.60 24.00
CA GLU A 126 -23.39 -3.38 24.77
C GLU A 126 -22.70 -4.15 25.89
#